data_AF-A0A257H434-F1
#
_entry.id   AF-A0A257H434-F1
#
_cell.length_a   1.000
_cell.length_b   1.000
_cell.length_c   1.000
_cell.angle_alpha   90.00
_cell.angle_beta   90.00
_cell.angle_gamma   90.00
#
_symmetry.space_group_name_H-M   'P 1'
#
loop_
_entity.id
_entity.type
_entity.pdbx_description
1 polymer ?
#
loop_
_entity_poly.entity_id
_entity_poly.type
_entity_poly.pdbx_seq_one_letter_code
_entity_poly.pdbx_strand_id
1 'polypeptide(L)'
;RLGKMAEVFDDHSPLQLFATGKFNERNFTLIGRLQFKTDEGTWAEWNAFFDDGQTGWLAEDNGAYVFAFPTDNKSELPPAERFVVGANTSINGKPFSVASKQQAMLISAQGELPKLPPLGEKFTVVELRGDNDVLSIDYGSIPPLVSRGAAVQLDDLQLKGLKDASTKEEKGRQFNCPHCGAPVTVTLSTSKSITCASCNSLIDVSSGIGGELKSAEQDEPIQPLIPLGTLGELQGTQWQVVGFQHRMGVAPGDDEHFGWSEYLLYNQKKGFSFLVDSEEGWSLVRPTTGAPKWAGGNASSATYLGTPFQLKYSYDAETNYVCGEFYWLVQRGQKTFNRDFVNGKRLLSQEQSGTEVVWSTGDQLSSDTVAKAFGLEGKKDLLERDDVAPFNASPSISIGTIIALIVVLLILSVILSRCSSCDPNVENCSSSSSSYRSTGGSYGGYSGGGSHK
;
A
#
# COMPACT_ATOMS: atom_id res chain seq x y z
N ARG A 1 -19.98 -25.00 -28.96
CA ARG A 1 -21.22 -24.80 -28.17
C ARG A 1 -21.03 -23.47 -27.45
N LEU A 2 -21.70 -22.40 -27.88
CA LEU A 2 -21.59 -21.07 -27.24
C LEU A 2 -22.28 -21.16 -25.87
N GLY A 3 -21.49 -21.26 -24.80
CA GLY A 3 -21.98 -21.32 -23.44
C GLY A 3 -22.55 -19.97 -23.03
N LYS A 4 -23.82 -19.94 -22.66
CA LYS A 4 -24.45 -18.82 -21.95
C LYS A 4 -23.90 -18.88 -20.51
N MET A 5 -22.75 -18.30 -20.27
CA MET A 5 -22.16 -18.17 -18.93
C MET A 5 -21.92 -16.69 -18.72
N ALA A 6 -22.66 -16.09 -17.79
CA ALA A 6 -22.35 -14.77 -17.27
C ALA A 6 -23.05 -14.64 -15.90
N GLU A 7 -22.29 -14.81 -14.83
CA GLU A 7 -22.36 -13.80 -13.78
C GLU A 7 -21.74 -12.52 -14.37
N VAL A 8 -22.40 -11.39 -14.17
CA VAL A 8 -22.06 -10.11 -14.80
C VAL A 8 -20.65 -9.70 -14.37
N PHE A 9 -19.77 -9.37 -15.34
CA PHE A 9 -18.48 -8.73 -15.04
C PHE A 9 -18.76 -7.35 -14.44
N ASP A 10 -18.30 -7.13 -13.21
CA ASP A 10 -18.47 -5.89 -12.45
C ASP A 10 -17.08 -5.27 -12.22
N ASP A 11 -16.55 -4.62 -13.27
CA ASP A 11 -15.23 -3.99 -13.24
C ASP A 11 -15.14 -2.78 -14.19
N HIS A 12 -14.10 -1.98 -14.01
CA HIS A 12 -13.82 -0.76 -14.77
C HIS A 12 -12.83 -0.96 -15.92
N SER A 13 -12.66 -2.21 -16.36
CA SER A 13 -11.67 -2.52 -17.38
C SER A 13 -11.95 -1.73 -18.68
N PRO A 14 -10.97 -0.97 -19.19
CA PRO A 14 -11.06 -0.33 -20.50
C PRO A 14 -11.01 -1.36 -21.63
N LEU A 15 -10.57 -2.60 -21.34
CA LEU A 15 -10.49 -3.68 -22.30
C LEU A 15 -11.88 -4.24 -22.61
N GLN A 16 -12.04 -4.73 -23.84
CA GLN A 16 -13.24 -5.46 -24.29
C GLN A 16 -12.86 -6.53 -25.31
N LEU A 17 -13.78 -7.47 -25.53
CA LEU A 17 -13.61 -8.46 -26.58
C LEU A 17 -13.44 -7.77 -27.94
N PHE A 18 -12.59 -8.37 -28.77
CA PHE A 18 -12.17 -7.88 -30.08
C PHE A 18 -11.34 -6.59 -30.07
N ALA A 19 -10.95 -6.08 -28.89
CA ALA A 19 -9.86 -5.11 -28.83
C ALA A 19 -8.58 -5.74 -29.40
N THR A 20 -7.84 -4.96 -30.17
CA THR A 20 -6.61 -5.39 -30.83
C THR A 20 -5.43 -4.63 -30.26
N GLY A 21 -4.25 -5.22 -30.30
CA GLY A 21 -3.02 -4.57 -29.84
C GLY A 21 -1.79 -5.24 -30.40
N LYS A 22 -0.63 -4.84 -29.89
CA LYS A 22 0.68 -5.33 -30.29
C LYS A 22 1.53 -5.60 -29.04
N PHE A 23 2.13 -6.78 -28.97
CA PHE A 23 3.04 -7.15 -27.91
C PHE A 23 4.27 -7.84 -28.51
N ASN A 24 5.48 -7.34 -28.20
CA ASN A 24 6.74 -7.84 -28.77
C ASN A 24 6.69 -8.02 -30.30
N GLU A 25 6.28 -6.96 -31.01
CA GLU A 25 6.13 -6.95 -32.46
C GLU A 25 5.05 -7.87 -33.06
N ARG A 26 4.30 -8.63 -32.25
CA ARG A 26 3.23 -9.51 -32.69
C ARG A 26 1.87 -8.86 -32.43
N ASN A 27 0.99 -8.81 -33.44
CA ASN A 27 -0.37 -8.34 -33.21
C ASN A 27 -1.18 -9.42 -32.49
N PHE A 28 -2.15 -8.98 -31.69
CA PHE A 28 -3.10 -9.86 -31.03
C PHE A 28 -4.51 -9.26 -31.05
N THR A 29 -5.50 -10.14 -30.88
CA THR A 29 -6.89 -9.80 -30.62
C THR A 29 -7.33 -10.41 -29.30
N LEU A 30 -8.01 -9.65 -28.45
CA LEU A 30 -8.62 -10.18 -27.23
C LEU A 30 -9.89 -10.96 -27.59
N ILE A 31 -9.83 -12.29 -27.53
CA ILE A 31 -10.92 -13.17 -27.99
C ILE A 31 -11.73 -13.77 -26.85
N GLY A 32 -11.21 -13.74 -25.61
CA GLY A 32 -11.89 -14.27 -24.43
C GLY A 32 -11.53 -13.50 -23.17
N ARG A 33 -12.32 -13.69 -22.12
CA ARG A 33 -12.09 -13.12 -20.80
C ARG A 33 -12.55 -14.05 -19.70
N LEU A 34 -11.73 -14.19 -18.67
CA LEU A 34 -12.04 -14.82 -17.39
C LEU A 34 -12.04 -13.77 -16.28
N GLN A 35 -12.83 -14.00 -15.23
CA GLN A 35 -12.72 -13.27 -13.98
C GLN A 35 -12.68 -14.26 -12.83
N PHE A 36 -11.67 -14.09 -11.99
CA PHE A 36 -11.45 -14.89 -10.81
C PHE A 36 -11.69 -14.07 -9.56
N LYS A 37 -12.00 -14.78 -8.47
CA LYS A 37 -12.24 -14.22 -7.15
C LYS A 37 -11.41 -14.94 -6.10
N THR A 38 -10.80 -14.19 -5.21
CA THR A 38 -10.31 -14.66 -3.92
C THR A 38 -11.15 -14.07 -2.79
N ASP A 39 -10.80 -14.39 -1.54
CA ASP A 39 -11.41 -13.74 -0.38
C ASP A 39 -11.00 -12.25 -0.27
N GLU A 40 -9.93 -11.83 -0.96
CA GLU A 40 -9.35 -10.48 -0.86
C GLU A 40 -9.72 -9.57 -2.05
N GLY A 41 -10.05 -10.15 -3.21
CA GLY A 41 -10.31 -9.36 -4.41
C GLY A 41 -10.71 -10.17 -5.63
N THR A 42 -10.69 -9.50 -6.78
CA THR A 42 -11.01 -10.08 -8.09
C THR A 42 -10.03 -9.56 -9.12
N TRP A 43 -9.58 -10.43 -10.02
CA TRP A 43 -8.79 -10.05 -11.19
C TRP A 43 -9.41 -10.64 -12.45
N ALA A 44 -9.04 -10.07 -13.61
CA ALA A 44 -9.48 -10.54 -14.91
C ALA A 44 -8.29 -11.06 -15.72
N GLU A 45 -8.55 -12.04 -16.57
CA GLU A 45 -7.57 -12.54 -17.54
C GLU A 45 -8.16 -12.51 -18.94
N TRP A 46 -7.52 -11.78 -19.83
CA TRP A 46 -7.95 -11.65 -21.22
C TRP A 46 -7.17 -12.61 -22.10
N ASN A 47 -7.87 -13.51 -22.78
CA ASN A 47 -7.29 -14.44 -23.75
C ASN A 47 -6.94 -13.67 -25.03
N ALA A 48 -5.66 -13.54 -25.32
CA ALA A 48 -5.13 -12.86 -26.49
C ALA A 48 -4.69 -13.88 -27.55
N PHE A 49 -5.30 -13.82 -28.73
CA PHE A 49 -4.93 -14.63 -29.88
C PHE A 49 -4.01 -13.85 -30.81
N PHE A 50 -2.83 -14.40 -31.07
CA PHE A 50 -1.80 -13.78 -31.89
C PHE A 50 -1.89 -14.23 -33.35
N ASP A 51 -1.40 -13.38 -34.27
CA ASP A 51 -1.41 -13.65 -35.72
C ASP A 51 -0.62 -14.91 -36.12
N ASP A 52 0.27 -15.39 -35.27
CA ASP A 52 1.04 -16.62 -35.47
C ASP A 52 0.33 -17.89 -34.95
N GLY A 53 -0.94 -17.76 -34.52
CA GLY A 53 -1.78 -18.86 -34.05
C GLY A 53 -1.58 -19.24 -32.59
N GLN A 54 -0.66 -18.58 -31.86
CA GLN A 54 -0.48 -18.81 -30.44
C GLN A 54 -1.46 -17.99 -29.60
N THR A 55 -1.67 -18.41 -28.35
CA THR A 55 -2.42 -17.64 -27.35
C THR A 55 -1.52 -17.17 -26.21
N GLY A 56 -1.87 -16.04 -25.63
CA GLY A 56 -1.32 -15.52 -24.39
C GLY A 56 -2.44 -14.94 -23.52
N TRP A 57 -2.08 -14.52 -22.32
CA TRP A 57 -3.01 -13.97 -21.35
C TRP A 57 -2.57 -12.58 -20.94
N LEU A 58 -3.45 -11.60 -21.08
CA LEU A 58 -3.30 -10.28 -20.48
C LEU A 58 -4.08 -10.28 -19.16
N ALA A 59 -3.37 -10.54 -18.07
CA ALA A 59 -3.92 -10.42 -16.73
C ALA A 59 -4.06 -8.94 -16.36
N GLU A 60 -5.18 -8.61 -15.73
CA GLU A 60 -5.55 -7.29 -15.26
C GLU A 60 -5.98 -7.39 -13.81
N ASP A 61 -5.23 -6.72 -12.95
CA ASP A 61 -5.48 -6.65 -11.52
C ASP A 61 -5.38 -5.18 -11.09
N ASN A 62 -6.53 -4.55 -10.86
CA ASN A 62 -6.63 -3.17 -10.39
C ASN A 62 -5.78 -2.17 -11.21
N GLY A 63 -5.78 -2.34 -12.53
CA GLY A 63 -5.06 -1.49 -13.47
C GLY A 63 -3.53 -1.71 -13.52
N ALA A 64 -3.02 -2.72 -12.83
CA ALA A 64 -1.76 -3.35 -13.16
C ALA A 64 -2.01 -4.45 -14.21
N TYR A 65 -1.12 -4.55 -15.20
CA TYR A 65 -1.26 -5.46 -16.32
C TYR A 65 -0.03 -6.34 -16.47
N VAL A 66 -0.24 -7.65 -16.63
CA VAL A 66 0.81 -8.63 -16.89
C VAL A 66 0.46 -9.39 -18.15
N PHE A 67 1.35 -9.36 -19.14
CA PHE A 67 1.22 -10.19 -20.33
C PHE A 67 2.00 -11.48 -20.11
N ALA A 68 1.29 -12.61 -20.04
CA ALA A 68 1.82 -13.91 -19.68
C ALA A 68 1.57 -14.95 -20.78
N PHE A 69 2.48 -15.93 -20.85
CA PHE A 69 2.36 -17.09 -21.73
C PHE A 69 2.51 -18.37 -20.91
N PRO A 70 1.86 -19.48 -21.32
CA PRO A 70 2.12 -20.78 -20.74
C PRO A 70 3.61 -21.12 -20.80
N THR A 71 4.14 -21.73 -19.75
CA THR A 71 5.51 -22.24 -19.72
C THR A 71 5.52 -23.68 -19.26
N ASP A 72 6.33 -24.49 -19.94
CA ASP A 72 6.59 -25.85 -19.49
C ASP A 72 7.52 -25.83 -18.28
N ASN A 73 7.36 -26.82 -17.41
CA ASN A 73 8.28 -27.07 -16.31
C ASN A 73 9.17 -28.26 -16.60
N LYS A 74 10.47 -28.11 -16.29
CA LYS A 74 11.47 -29.15 -16.50
C LYS A 74 11.37 -30.27 -15.46
N SER A 75 10.74 -30.01 -14.33
CA SER A 75 10.55 -30.94 -13.22
C SER A 75 9.13 -30.83 -12.68
N GLU A 76 8.70 -31.87 -11.95
CA GLU A 76 7.46 -31.83 -11.19
C GLU A 76 7.46 -30.63 -10.23
N LEU A 77 6.35 -29.89 -10.20
CA LEU A 77 6.20 -28.76 -9.31
C LEU A 77 5.96 -29.25 -7.88
N PRO A 78 6.48 -28.55 -6.87
CA PRO A 78 6.10 -28.80 -5.49
C PRO A 78 4.57 -28.67 -5.32
N PRO A 79 3.96 -29.41 -4.40
CA PRO A 79 2.58 -29.15 -4.01
C PRO A 79 2.46 -27.76 -3.37
N ALA A 80 1.28 -27.14 -3.50
CA ALA A 80 1.07 -25.72 -3.16
C ALA A 80 1.42 -25.39 -1.69
N GLU A 81 1.27 -26.34 -0.77
CA GLU A 81 1.54 -26.20 0.66
C GLU A 81 3.02 -25.91 0.95
N ARG A 82 3.93 -26.29 0.04
CA ARG A 82 5.37 -26.02 0.20
C ARG A 82 5.77 -24.59 -0.12
N PHE A 83 4.88 -23.80 -0.74
CA PHE A 83 5.13 -22.39 -0.97
C PHE A 83 4.75 -21.59 0.28
N VAL A 84 5.75 -20.93 0.85
CA VAL A 84 5.60 -20.07 2.03
C VAL A 84 5.73 -18.62 1.56
N VAL A 85 4.71 -17.82 1.82
CA VAL A 85 4.67 -16.39 1.46
C VAL A 85 5.87 -15.66 2.06
N GLY A 86 6.53 -14.81 1.26
CA GLY A 86 7.76 -14.10 1.60
C GLY A 86 9.05 -14.94 1.50
N ALA A 87 8.96 -16.26 1.33
CA ALA A 87 10.14 -17.10 1.15
C ALA A 87 10.67 -17.05 -0.30
N ASN A 88 11.97 -17.32 -0.46
CA ASN A 88 12.58 -17.53 -1.75
C ASN A 88 12.42 -18.98 -2.21
N THR A 89 12.20 -19.18 -3.49
CA THR A 89 12.12 -20.48 -4.16
C THR A 89 12.83 -20.43 -5.51
N SER A 90 12.98 -21.58 -6.16
CA SER A 90 13.55 -21.66 -7.50
C SER A 90 12.69 -22.56 -8.39
N ILE A 91 12.23 -22.00 -9.51
CA ILE A 91 11.49 -22.73 -10.53
C ILE A 91 12.32 -22.76 -11.81
N ASN A 92 12.55 -23.94 -12.37
CA ASN A 92 13.37 -24.14 -13.57
C ASN A 92 14.80 -23.54 -13.47
N GLY A 93 15.36 -23.50 -12.26
CA GLY A 93 16.70 -22.95 -11.98
C GLY A 93 16.75 -21.42 -11.88
N LYS A 94 15.60 -20.75 -11.93
CA LYS A 94 15.49 -19.30 -11.74
C LYS A 94 14.95 -18.98 -10.34
N PRO A 95 15.57 -18.05 -9.59
CA PRO A 95 15.08 -17.62 -8.29
C PRO A 95 13.82 -16.77 -8.41
N PHE A 96 12.91 -16.96 -7.46
CA PHE A 96 11.70 -16.17 -7.27
C PHE A 96 11.43 -15.99 -5.77
N SER A 97 10.70 -14.95 -5.40
CA SER A 97 10.04 -14.83 -4.10
C SER A 97 8.57 -15.21 -4.21
N VAL A 98 8.03 -15.93 -3.22
CA VAL A 98 6.59 -16.22 -3.14
C VAL A 98 5.87 -14.95 -2.67
N ALA A 99 5.13 -14.30 -3.56
CA ALA A 99 4.39 -13.08 -3.22
C ALA A 99 3.03 -13.41 -2.62
N SER A 100 2.27 -14.33 -3.20
CA SER A 100 0.97 -14.72 -2.66
C SER A 100 0.69 -16.21 -2.84
N LYS A 101 -0.17 -16.73 -1.96
CA LYS A 101 -0.76 -18.08 -2.06
C LYS A 101 -2.20 -17.99 -1.58
N GLN A 102 -3.15 -18.12 -2.50
CA GLN A 102 -4.56 -17.85 -2.23
C GLN A 102 -5.47 -18.94 -2.78
N GLN A 103 -6.65 -19.08 -2.18
CA GLN A 103 -7.75 -19.83 -2.78
C GLN A 103 -8.49 -18.92 -3.76
N ALA A 104 -8.54 -19.34 -5.02
CA ALA A 104 -9.24 -18.67 -6.09
C ALA A 104 -10.39 -19.51 -6.62
N MET A 105 -11.35 -18.86 -7.27
CA MET A 105 -12.43 -19.52 -8.01
C MET A 105 -12.75 -18.71 -9.27
N LEU A 106 -13.07 -19.40 -10.36
CA LEU A 106 -13.63 -18.76 -11.55
C LEU A 106 -15.07 -18.32 -11.24
N ILE A 107 -15.39 -17.05 -11.50
CA ILE A 107 -16.74 -16.48 -11.30
C ILE A 107 -17.42 -16.07 -12.61
N SER A 108 -16.65 -15.62 -13.60
CA SER A 108 -17.21 -15.22 -14.90
C SER A 108 -16.29 -15.60 -16.06
N ALA A 109 -16.88 -15.93 -17.21
CA ALA A 109 -16.17 -16.30 -18.42
C ALA A 109 -16.97 -15.85 -19.66
N GLN A 110 -16.29 -15.27 -20.65
CA GLN A 110 -16.91 -14.88 -21.93
C GLN A 110 -15.95 -15.02 -23.11
N GLY A 111 -16.51 -15.19 -24.31
CA GLY A 111 -15.74 -15.29 -25.56
C GLY A 111 -15.14 -16.67 -25.82
N GLU A 112 -14.07 -16.69 -26.60
CA GLU A 112 -13.33 -17.89 -26.98
C GLU A 112 -12.24 -18.19 -25.96
N LEU A 113 -12.38 -19.32 -25.28
CA LEU A 113 -11.55 -19.70 -24.14
C LEU A 113 -11.09 -21.15 -24.30
N PRO A 114 -9.90 -21.50 -23.78
CA PRO A 114 -9.49 -22.90 -23.66
C PRO A 114 -10.37 -23.62 -22.63
N LYS A 115 -9.98 -24.84 -22.24
CA LYS A 115 -10.69 -25.58 -21.19
C LYS A 115 -10.71 -24.75 -19.90
N LEU A 116 -11.91 -24.48 -19.41
CA LEU A 116 -12.14 -23.69 -18.20
C LEU A 116 -12.00 -24.56 -16.95
N PRO A 117 -11.50 -23.99 -15.83
CA PRO A 117 -11.80 -24.50 -14.50
C PRO A 117 -13.32 -24.57 -14.27
N PRO A 118 -13.81 -25.49 -13.43
CA PRO A 118 -15.22 -25.51 -13.04
C PRO A 118 -15.63 -24.20 -12.37
N LEU A 119 -16.78 -23.65 -12.78
CA LEU A 119 -17.31 -22.42 -12.22
C LEU A 119 -17.60 -22.59 -10.73
N GLY A 120 -17.12 -21.66 -9.91
CA GLY A 120 -17.37 -21.64 -8.48
C GLY A 120 -16.58 -22.65 -7.64
N GLU A 121 -15.74 -23.49 -8.24
CA GLU A 121 -14.88 -24.42 -7.51
C GLU A 121 -13.59 -23.71 -7.07
N LYS A 122 -13.21 -23.91 -5.81
CA LYS A 122 -11.98 -23.31 -5.25
C LYS A 122 -10.75 -24.13 -5.63
N PHE A 123 -9.69 -23.44 -6.03
CA PHE A 123 -8.37 -24.00 -6.29
C PHE A 123 -7.27 -23.07 -5.76
N THR A 124 -6.06 -23.60 -5.60
CA THR A 124 -4.93 -22.80 -5.10
C THR A 124 -4.19 -22.13 -6.25
N VAL A 125 -3.92 -20.84 -6.12
CA VAL A 125 -3.01 -20.09 -7.00
C VAL A 125 -1.80 -19.63 -6.18
N VAL A 126 -0.61 -19.81 -6.73
CA VAL A 126 0.65 -19.29 -6.17
C VAL A 126 1.26 -18.30 -7.14
N GLU A 127 1.44 -17.06 -6.69
CA GLU A 127 2.10 -15.99 -7.45
C GLU A 127 3.54 -15.84 -6.99
N LEU A 128 4.46 -15.98 -7.94
CA LEU A 128 5.89 -15.81 -7.73
C LEU A 128 6.39 -14.56 -8.45
N ARG A 129 7.27 -13.82 -7.80
CA ARG A 129 7.88 -12.60 -8.34
C ARG A 129 9.38 -12.83 -8.55
N GLY A 130 9.84 -12.60 -9.77
CA GLY A 130 11.25 -12.49 -10.11
C GLY A 130 11.67 -11.03 -10.22
N ASP A 131 12.88 -10.80 -10.73
CA ASP A 131 13.42 -9.44 -10.91
C ASP A 131 12.46 -8.53 -11.70
N ASN A 132 11.98 -9.02 -12.87
CA ASN A 132 11.19 -8.24 -13.84
C ASN A 132 9.97 -9.01 -14.35
N ASP A 133 9.68 -10.17 -13.78
CA ASP A 133 8.69 -11.10 -14.29
C ASP A 133 7.91 -11.78 -13.19
N VAL A 134 6.74 -12.26 -13.58
CA VAL A 134 5.79 -12.96 -12.75
C VAL A 134 5.71 -14.39 -13.22
N LEU A 135 5.60 -15.33 -12.29
CA LEU A 135 5.28 -16.72 -12.58
C LEU A 135 4.09 -17.12 -11.72
N SER A 136 3.00 -17.53 -12.38
CA SER A 136 1.76 -17.96 -11.72
C SER A 136 1.65 -19.47 -11.84
N ILE A 137 1.34 -20.14 -10.73
CA ILE A 137 1.06 -21.58 -10.70
C ILE A 137 -0.39 -21.78 -10.27
N ASP A 138 -1.20 -22.34 -11.17
CA ASP A 138 -2.60 -22.66 -10.97
C ASP A 138 -2.76 -24.17 -10.72
N TYR A 139 -3.18 -24.52 -9.50
CA TYR A 139 -3.42 -25.90 -9.04
C TYR A 139 -4.85 -26.40 -9.31
N GLY A 140 -5.61 -25.74 -10.18
CA GLY A 140 -6.94 -26.14 -10.63
C GLY A 140 -6.93 -27.27 -11.67
N SER A 141 -5.75 -27.69 -12.15
CA SER A 141 -5.58 -28.86 -13.02
C SER A 141 -4.43 -29.75 -12.60
N ILE A 142 -4.40 -30.97 -13.16
CA ILE A 142 -3.32 -31.94 -12.98
C ILE A 142 -2.74 -32.29 -14.36
N PRO A 143 -1.46 -31.99 -14.66
CA PRO A 143 -0.54 -31.21 -13.82
C PRO A 143 -0.98 -29.74 -13.66
N PRO A 144 -0.44 -28.99 -12.66
CA PRO A 144 -0.74 -27.57 -12.50
C PRO A 144 -0.34 -26.76 -13.73
N LEU A 145 -1.14 -25.75 -14.08
CA LEU A 145 -0.79 -24.83 -15.17
C LEU A 145 0.22 -23.82 -14.65
N VAL A 146 1.21 -23.51 -15.48
CA VAL A 146 2.19 -22.46 -15.17
C VAL A 146 2.24 -21.47 -16.30
N SER A 147 2.13 -20.20 -15.94
CA SER A 147 2.30 -19.08 -16.85
C SER A 147 3.45 -18.21 -16.36
N ARG A 148 4.12 -17.55 -17.30
CA ARG A 148 5.17 -16.59 -17.02
C ARG A 148 4.93 -15.34 -17.83
N GLY A 149 4.99 -14.19 -17.17
CA GLY A 149 4.66 -12.92 -17.80
C GLY A 149 5.55 -11.78 -17.33
N ALA A 150 5.40 -10.65 -18.00
CA ALA A 150 6.06 -9.40 -17.66
C ALA A 150 5.01 -8.29 -17.53
N ALA A 151 5.32 -7.30 -16.68
CA ALA A 151 4.52 -6.10 -16.56
C ALA A 151 4.41 -5.39 -17.91
N VAL A 152 3.24 -4.89 -18.24
CA VAL A 152 3.00 -4.07 -19.43
C VAL A 152 2.17 -2.84 -19.05
N GLN A 153 2.33 -1.76 -19.82
CA GLN A 153 1.43 -0.62 -19.76
C GLN A 153 0.48 -0.71 -20.95
N LEU A 154 -0.80 -0.35 -20.78
CA LEU A 154 -1.76 -0.37 -21.88
C LEU A 154 -1.33 0.52 -23.05
N ASP A 155 -0.67 1.64 -22.77
CA ASP A 155 -0.18 2.56 -23.82
C ASP A 155 0.91 1.88 -24.70
N ASP A 156 1.71 0.99 -24.13
CA ASP A 156 2.77 0.26 -24.86
C ASP A 156 2.19 -0.81 -25.79
N LEU A 157 0.98 -1.30 -25.48
CA LEU A 157 0.29 -2.33 -26.26
C LEU A 157 -0.41 -1.79 -27.52
N GLN A 158 -0.37 -0.47 -27.76
CA GLN A 158 -0.97 0.18 -28.93
C GLN A 158 -2.43 -0.26 -29.19
N LEU A 159 -3.19 -0.36 -28.10
CA LEU A 159 -4.53 -0.95 -28.14
C LEU A 159 -5.51 -0.11 -28.97
N LYS A 160 -6.37 -0.82 -29.70
CA LYS A 160 -7.49 -0.25 -30.47
C LYS A 160 -8.77 -1.00 -30.13
N GLY A 161 -9.90 -0.29 -30.21
CA GLY A 161 -11.20 -0.85 -29.84
C GLY A 161 -11.37 -1.04 -28.34
N LEU A 162 -10.72 -0.21 -27.51
CA LEU A 162 -11.03 -0.11 -26.09
C LEU A 162 -12.44 0.44 -25.90
N LYS A 163 -13.04 0.17 -24.74
CA LYS A 163 -14.28 0.86 -24.36
C LYS A 163 -13.97 2.35 -24.26
N ASP A 164 -14.88 3.20 -24.74
CA ASP A 164 -14.83 4.61 -24.40
C ASP A 164 -14.84 4.73 -22.87
N ALA A 165 -14.11 5.70 -22.31
CA ALA A 165 -14.34 6.13 -20.94
C ALA A 165 -15.84 6.41 -20.83
N SER A 166 -16.58 5.61 -20.08
CA SER A 166 -18.03 5.67 -20.08
C SER A 166 -18.49 7.05 -19.65
N THR A 167 -18.86 7.90 -20.62
CA THR A 167 -19.84 8.98 -20.46
C THR A 167 -21.26 8.43 -20.52
N LYS A 168 -21.45 7.10 -20.43
CA LYS A 168 -22.68 6.61 -19.79
C LYS A 168 -22.59 7.15 -18.38
N GLU A 169 -23.49 8.06 -18.04
CA GLU A 169 -23.84 8.36 -16.66
C GLU A 169 -23.84 7.04 -15.89
N GLU A 170 -22.72 6.76 -15.22
CA GLU A 170 -22.60 5.72 -14.24
C GLU A 170 -23.64 6.15 -13.21
N LYS A 171 -24.86 5.63 -13.32
CA LYS A 171 -25.80 5.64 -12.21
C LYS A 171 -25.12 4.75 -11.19
N GLY A 172 -24.20 5.35 -10.42
CA GLY A 172 -23.44 4.68 -9.39
C GLY A 172 -24.41 3.85 -8.61
N ARG A 173 -24.08 2.57 -8.45
CA ARG A 173 -25.02 1.64 -7.83
C ARG A 173 -25.26 2.16 -6.42
N GLN A 174 -26.51 2.50 -6.15
CA GLN A 174 -26.88 3.17 -4.92
C GLN A 174 -27.56 2.19 -3.97
N PHE A 175 -27.26 2.30 -2.69
CA PHE A 175 -27.94 1.58 -1.63
C PHE A 175 -28.08 2.46 -0.39
N ASN A 176 -28.88 2.01 0.57
CA ASN A 176 -29.00 2.68 1.86
C ASN A 176 -27.97 2.07 2.81
N CYS A 177 -27.18 2.93 3.47
CA CYS A 177 -26.24 2.53 4.50
C CYS A 177 -26.92 1.60 5.51
N PRO A 178 -26.40 0.39 5.78
CA PRO A 178 -27.03 -0.55 6.70
C PRO A 178 -27.01 -0.07 8.16
N HIS A 179 -26.19 0.94 8.47
CA HIS A 179 -26.09 1.55 9.81
C HIS A 179 -27.09 2.69 10.02
N CYS A 180 -27.04 3.74 9.20
CA CYS A 180 -27.83 4.97 9.41
C CYS A 180 -28.95 5.20 8.39
N GLY A 181 -29.04 4.37 7.34
CA GLY A 181 -30.04 4.50 6.27
C GLY A 181 -29.76 5.58 5.23
N ALA A 182 -28.70 6.37 5.37
CA ALA A 182 -28.33 7.39 4.38
C ALA A 182 -27.95 6.77 3.02
N PRO A 183 -28.21 7.45 1.89
CA PRO A 183 -27.81 6.96 0.59
C PRO A 183 -26.28 6.86 0.45
N VAL A 184 -25.81 5.73 -0.07
CA VAL A 184 -24.41 5.47 -0.43
C VAL A 184 -24.35 5.15 -1.91
N THR A 185 -23.51 5.89 -2.65
CA THR A 185 -23.29 5.71 -4.08
C THR A 185 -21.93 5.09 -4.29
N VAL A 186 -21.89 3.94 -4.97
CA VAL A 186 -20.64 3.29 -5.39
C VAL A 186 -20.25 3.82 -6.76
N THR A 187 -19.08 4.45 -6.84
CA THR A 187 -18.52 5.04 -8.07
C THR A 187 -17.58 4.06 -8.77
N LEU A 188 -16.84 3.26 -8.00
CA LEU A 188 -15.95 2.23 -8.51
C LEU A 188 -16.65 0.87 -8.46
N SER A 189 -16.90 0.23 -9.62
CA SER A 189 -17.49 -1.11 -9.71
C SER A 189 -16.62 -2.18 -9.06
N THR A 190 -15.31 -1.94 -9.00
CA THR A 190 -14.34 -2.80 -8.32
C THR A 190 -14.29 -2.59 -6.80
N SER A 191 -15.06 -1.65 -6.24
CA SER A 191 -15.11 -1.40 -4.79
C SER A 191 -15.45 -2.66 -4.01
N LYS A 192 -14.65 -2.93 -2.98
CA LYS A 192 -14.86 -3.99 -1.97
C LYS A 192 -15.14 -3.41 -0.59
N SER A 193 -14.62 -2.22 -0.30
CA SER A 193 -14.98 -1.42 0.86
C SER A 193 -15.41 -0.01 0.45
N ILE A 194 -16.44 0.52 1.12
CA ILE A 194 -16.89 1.91 0.96
C ILE A 194 -17.32 2.53 2.29
N THR A 195 -16.96 3.78 2.54
CA THR A 195 -17.40 4.50 3.75
C THR A 195 -18.65 5.34 3.49
N CYS A 196 -19.64 5.27 4.38
CA CYS A 196 -20.81 6.15 4.34
C CYS A 196 -20.42 7.59 4.70
N ALA A 197 -20.64 8.53 3.79
CA ALA A 197 -20.32 9.95 4.01
C ALA A 197 -21.15 10.61 5.15
N SER A 198 -22.28 10.02 5.56
CA SER A 198 -23.15 10.60 6.59
C SER A 198 -22.81 10.16 8.02
N CYS A 199 -22.46 8.89 8.24
CA CYS A 199 -22.17 8.35 9.57
C CYS A 199 -20.75 7.78 9.71
N ASN A 200 -19.92 7.86 8.66
CA ASN A 200 -18.56 7.29 8.60
C ASN A 200 -18.48 5.77 8.78
N SER A 201 -19.60 5.05 8.67
CA SER A 201 -19.57 3.60 8.77
C SER A 201 -18.85 2.99 7.57
N LEU A 202 -17.89 2.10 7.83
CA LEU A 202 -17.14 1.34 6.82
C LEU A 202 -17.97 0.13 6.41
N ILE A 203 -18.31 0.02 5.14
CA ILE A 203 -19.26 -0.96 4.60
C ILE A 203 -18.50 -1.93 3.69
N ASP A 204 -18.68 -3.23 3.95
CA ASP A 204 -18.21 -4.31 3.10
C ASP A 204 -19.20 -4.51 1.93
N VAL A 205 -18.71 -4.29 0.71
CA VAL A 205 -19.45 -4.50 -0.54
C VAL A 205 -18.82 -5.59 -1.40
N SER A 206 -17.91 -6.40 -0.85
CA SER A 206 -17.18 -7.47 -1.56
C SER A 206 -18.07 -8.57 -2.13
N SER A 207 -19.26 -8.75 -1.55
CA SER A 207 -20.31 -9.68 -2.01
C SER A 207 -21.36 -9.02 -2.91
N GLY A 208 -21.15 -7.75 -3.27
CA GLY A 208 -22.07 -6.94 -4.05
C GLY A 208 -23.18 -6.29 -3.22
N ILE A 209 -23.78 -5.24 -3.79
CA ILE A 209 -24.78 -4.37 -3.12
C ILE A 209 -26.13 -5.07 -2.85
N GLY A 210 -26.42 -6.18 -3.53
CA GLY A 210 -27.61 -7.00 -3.29
C GLY A 210 -27.42 -8.10 -2.25
N GLY A 211 -26.21 -8.25 -1.72
CA GLY A 211 -25.89 -9.20 -0.66
C GLY A 211 -26.20 -8.65 0.73
N GLU A 212 -25.92 -9.46 1.75
CA GLU A 212 -25.95 -9.00 3.14
C GLU A 212 -24.79 -8.03 3.37
N LEU A 213 -25.10 -6.73 3.45
CA LEU A 213 -24.11 -5.68 3.68
C LEU A 213 -23.74 -5.63 5.16
N LYS A 214 -22.44 -5.73 5.43
CA LYS A 214 -21.89 -5.56 6.78
C LYS A 214 -21.31 -4.19 6.91
N SER A 215 -21.39 -3.63 8.11
CA SER A 215 -20.81 -2.34 8.39
C SER A 215 -20.19 -2.27 9.77
N ALA A 216 -19.08 -1.54 9.88
CA ALA A 216 -18.41 -1.23 11.14
C ALA A 216 -18.50 0.27 11.42
N GLU A 217 -18.71 0.62 12.68
CA GLU A 217 -18.59 2.01 13.12
C GLU A 217 -17.10 2.40 13.18
N GLN A 218 -16.84 3.67 12.86
CA GLN A 218 -15.52 4.27 12.99
C GLN A 218 -15.63 5.44 13.96
N ASP A 219 -15.01 5.30 15.12
CA ASP A 219 -14.89 6.38 16.09
C ASP A 219 -13.78 7.35 15.65
N GLU A 220 -13.83 8.59 16.12
CA GLU A 220 -12.78 9.61 15.92
C GLU A 220 -12.48 9.87 14.42
N PRO A 221 -13.42 10.48 13.68
CA PRO A 221 -13.28 10.65 12.24
C PRO A 221 -12.09 11.56 11.91
N ILE A 222 -11.16 11.03 11.10
CA ILE A 222 -10.01 11.78 10.60
C ILE A 222 -10.40 12.46 9.29
N GLN A 223 -10.25 13.78 9.25
CA GLN A 223 -10.55 14.57 8.06
C GLN A 223 -9.37 14.57 7.11
N PRO A 224 -9.51 14.03 5.87
CA PRO A 224 -8.44 14.07 4.89
C PRO A 224 -8.13 15.52 4.48
N LEU A 225 -6.85 15.84 4.30
CA LEU A 225 -6.41 17.16 3.81
C LEU A 225 -6.85 17.38 2.36
N ILE A 226 -6.78 16.33 1.54
CA ILE A 226 -7.26 16.30 0.16
C ILE A 226 -8.64 15.62 0.16
N PRO A 227 -9.74 16.34 -0.11
CA PRO A 227 -11.07 15.74 -0.09
C PRO A 227 -11.20 14.60 -1.11
N LEU A 228 -12.02 13.60 -0.79
CA LEU A 228 -12.39 12.55 -1.74
C LEU A 228 -13.11 13.15 -2.96
N GLY A 229 -12.92 12.53 -4.12
CA GLY A 229 -13.42 13.00 -5.42
C GLY A 229 -12.57 14.11 -6.04
N THR A 230 -11.61 14.69 -5.32
CA THR A 230 -10.73 15.74 -5.86
C THR A 230 -9.93 15.21 -7.03
N LEU A 231 -9.90 15.99 -8.11
CA LEU A 231 -9.08 15.74 -9.28
C LEU A 231 -7.76 16.51 -9.17
N GLY A 232 -6.66 15.89 -9.57
CA GLY A 232 -5.36 16.53 -9.59
C GLY A 232 -4.38 15.90 -10.56
N GLU A 233 -3.33 16.65 -10.92
CA GLU A 233 -2.29 16.17 -11.83
C GLU A 233 -0.97 15.94 -11.10
N LEU A 234 -0.49 14.69 -11.12
CA LEU A 234 0.83 14.32 -10.60
C LEU A 234 1.61 13.56 -11.67
N GLN A 235 2.87 13.96 -11.87
CA GLN A 235 3.79 13.35 -12.85
C GLN A 235 3.18 13.25 -14.27
N GLY A 236 2.43 14.27 -14.69
CA GLY A 236 1.79 14.33 -16.01
C GLY A 236 0.57 13.39 -16.18
N THR A 237 0.08 12.79 -15.10
CA THR A 237 -1.10 11.93 -15.11
C THR A 237 -2.21 12.56 -14.27
N GLN A 238 -3.43 12.54 -14.79
CA GLN A 238 -4.64 12.98 -14.10
C GLN A 238 -5.11 11.88 -13.15
N TRP A 239 -5.32 12.23 -11.90
CA TRP A 239 -5.72 11.34 -10.82
C TRP A 239 -6.98 11.84 -10.15
N GLN A 240 -7.85 10.91 -9.75
CA GLN A 240 -8.95 11.18 -8.83
C GLN A 240 -8.64 10.56 -7.46
N VAL A 241 -8.81 11.32 -6.39
CA VAL A 241 -8.72 10.80 -5.02
C VAL A 241 -10.00 10.03 -4.73
N VAL A 242 -9.91 8.71 -4.55
CA VAL A 242 -11.09 7.84 -4.38
C VAL A 242 -11.17 7.23 -2.99
N GLY A 243 -10.04 7.08 -2.30
CA GLY A 243 -9.97 6.55 -0.95
C GLY A 243 -8.94 7.28 -0.10
N PHE A 244 -9.08 7.14 1.20
CA PHE A 244 -8.20 7.66 2.22
C PHE A 244 -8.12 6.65 3.36
N GLN A 245 -6.92 6.31 3.80
CA GLN A 245 -6.74 5.58 5.05
C GLN A 245 -5.71 6.30 5.92
N HIS A 246 -5.93 6.22 7.21
CA HIS A 246 -4.94 6.58 8.21
C HIS A 246 -4.41 5.31 8.84
N ARG A 247 -3.10 5.30 9.08
CA ARG A 247 -2.38 4.14 9.58
C ARG A 247 -1.46 4.56 10.70
N MET A 248 -1.34 3.68 11.68
CA MET A 248 -0.43 3.83 12.81
C MET A 248 0.62 2.74 12.76
N GLY A 249 1.84 3.09 13.14
CA GLY A 249 2.99 2.22 13.17
C GLY A 249 3.59 2.18 14.57
N VAL A 250 4.26 1.06 14.88
CA VAL A 250 5.07 0.91 16.08
C VAL A 250 6.29 0.05 15.76
N ALA A 251 7.48 0.50 16.17
CA ALA A 251 8.70 -0.27 15.97
C ALA A 251 8.71 -1.50 16.90
N PRO A 252 9.28 -2.65 16.48
CA PRO A 252 9.30 -3.84 17.31
C PRO A 252 10.07 -3.60 18.62
N GLY A 253 9.38 -3.80 19.74
CA GLY A 253 9.95 -3.58 21.09
C GLY A 253 9.90 -2.14 21.58
N ASP A 254 9.23 -1.25 20.85
CA ASP A 254 8.95 0.13 21.22
C ASP A 254 7.48 0.28 21.67
N ASP A 255 7.17 1.35 22.41
CA ASP A 255 5.81 1.78 22.77
C ASP A 255 5.43 3.13 22.11
N GLU A 256 6.36 3.78 21.42
CA GLU A 256 6.08 4.99 20.63
C GLU A 256 5.36 4.64 19.31
N HIS A 257 4.19 5.26 19.14
CA HIS A 257 3.39 5.13 17.93
C HIS A 257 3.55 6.35 17.02
N PHE A 258 3.67 6.12 15.73
CA PHE A 258 3.69 7.16 14.70
C PHE A 258 2.56 6.96 13.69
N GLY A 259 2.08 8.03 13.08
CA GLY A 259 0.94 8.01 12.16
C GLY A 259 1.31 8.52 10.77
N TRP A 260 0.65 7.97 9.75
CA TRP A 260 0.70 8.52 8.39
C TRP A 260 -0.64 8.33 7.68
N SER A 261 -0.85 9.09 6.62
CA SER A 261 -2.05 9.01 5.81
C SER A 261 -1.74 8.56 4.40
N GLU A 262 -2.65 7.80 3.79
CA GLU A 262 -2.52 7.31 2.42
C GLU A 262 -3.79 7.65 1.64
N TYR A 263 -3.61 8.36 0.53
CA TYR A 263 -4.68 8.67 -0.42
C TYR A 263 -4.60 7.69 -1.58
N LEU A 264 -5.69 6.97 -1.82
CA LEU A 264 -5.83 6.11 -2.98
C LEU A 264 -6.22 6.96 -4.19
N LEU A 265 -5.33 7.00 -5.17
CA LEU A 265 -5.50 7.72 -6.42
C LEU A 265 -5.90 6.76 -7.54
N TYR A 266 -6.87 7.14 -8.35
CA TYR A 266 -7.36 6.34 -9.47
C TYR A 266 -7.17 7.04 -10.81
N ASN A 267 -6.79 6.27 -11.81
CA ASN A 267 -6.82 6.61 -13.22
C ASN A 267 -7.23 5.38 -14.04
N GLN A 268 -8.15 5.53 -14.99
CA GLN A 268 -8.70 4.39 -15.74
C GLN A 268 -7.64 3.58 -16.53
N LYS A 269 -6.58 4.22 -17.03
CA LYS A 269 -5.54 3.55 -17.82
C LYS A 269 -4.32 3.14 -17.00
N LYS A 270 -3.98 3.94 -15.99
CA LYS A 270 -2.79 3.73 -15.14
C LYS A 270 -3.10 2.99 -13.84
N GLY A 271 -4.36 2.64 -13.60
CA GLY A 271 -4.80 1.93 -12.40
C GLY A 271 -4.76 2.81 -11.16
N PHE A 272 -4.25 2.25 -10.07
CA PHE A 272 -4.17 2.93 -8.78
C PHE A 272 -2.74 3.35 -8.41
N SER A 273 -2.64 4.40 -7.62
CA SER A 273 -1.40 4.86 -6.98
C SER A 273 -1.72 5.34 -5.57
N PHE A 274 -0.72 5.33 -4.69
CA PHE A 274 -0.86 5.83 -3.33
C PHE A 274 -0.08 7.12 -3.19
N LEU A 275 -0.75 8.20 -2.81
CA LEU A 275 -0.10 9.40 -2.34
C LEU A 275 -0.02 9.31 -0.81
N VAL A 276 1.18 9.18 -0.28
CA VAL A 276 1.45 8.98 1.14
C VAL A 276 1.88 10.32 1.75
N ASP A 277 1.27 10.65 2.88
CA ASP A 277 1.54 11.81 3.73
C ASP A 277 2.09 11.31 5.07
N SER A 278 3.41 11.41 5.26
CA SER A 278 4.08 11.09 6.52
C SER A 278 4.84 12.30 7.04
N GLU A 279 5.35 12.19 8.27
CA GLU A 279 6.21 13.22 8.86
C GLU A 279 7.45 13.52 8.01
N GLU A 280 7.93 12.54 7.22
CA GLU A 280 9.09 12.67 6.33
C GLU A 280 8.79 13.32 4.98
N GLY A 281 7.55 13.74 4.77
CA GLY A 281 7.08 14.36 3.55
C GLY A 281 6.17 13.48 2.72
N TRP A 282 5.82 14.03 1.57
CA TRP A 282 4.90 13.39 0.64
C TRP A 282 5.64 12.39 -0.26
N SER A 283 4.95 11.33 -0.66
CA SER A 283 5.46 10.44 -1.70
C SER A 283 4.36 9.86 -2.57
N LEU A 284 4.70 9.54 -3.81
CA LEU A 284 3.80 8.85 -4.73
C LEU A 284 4.36 7.47 -5.01
N VAL A 285 3.68 6.43 -4.54
CA VAL A 285 4.11 5.04 -4.63
C VAL A 285 3.10 4.18 -5.39
N ARG A 286 3.59 3.09 -6.00
CA ARG A 286 2.79 2.08 -6.70
C ARG A 286 3.31 0.67 -6.38
N PRO A 287 2.43 -0.33 -6.29
CA PRO A 287 2.84 -1.73 -6.22
C PRO A 287 3.74 -2.12 -7.39
N THR A 288 4.77 -2.92 -7.12
CA THR A 288 5.71 -3.43 -8.11
C THR A 288 5.22 -4.76 -8.67
N THR A 289 5.31 -4.95 -9.98
CA THR A 289 5.02 -6.24 -10.61
C THR A 289 6.11 -7.28 -10.36
N GLY A 290 7.38 -6.87 -10.27
CA GLY A 290 8.49 -7.74 -9.86
C GLY A 290 8.73 -7.68 -8.34
N ALA A 291 9.70 -8.42 -7.85
CA ALA A 291 10.17 -8.32 -6.47
C ALA A 291 11.64 -7.92 -6.40
N PRO A 292 12.05 -7.16 -5.37
CA PRO A 292 13.45 -6.86 -5.12
C PRO A 292 14.28 -8.10 -4.80
N LYS A 293 15.56 -8.06 -5.16
CA LYS A 293 16.57 -8.96 -4.61
C LYS A 293 16.82 -8.58 -3.16
N TRP A 294 16.37 -9.44 -2.26
CA TRP A 294 16.47 -9.23 -0.83
C TRP A 294 16.84 -10.55 -0.13
N ALA A 295 17.82 -10.48 0.78
CA ALA A 295 18.34 -11.66 1.47
C ALA A 295 17.47 -12.09 2.68
N GLY A 296 16.28 -11.48 2.86
CA GLY A 296 15.32 -11.81 3.91
C GLY A 296 15.41 -10.91 5.14
N GLY A 297 14.69 -11.29 6.19
CA GLY A 297 14.33 -10.41 7.33
C GLY A 297 15.46 -9.69 8.07
N ASN A 298 16.71 -10.19 7.99
CA ASN A 298 17.88 -9.57 8.64
C ASN A 298 18.71 -8.68 7.70
N ALA A 299 18.32 -8.57 6.42
CA ALA A 299 19.08 -7.81 5.45
C ALA A 299 18.80 -6.30 5.58
N SER A 300 19.87 -5.52 5.72
CA SER A 300 19.82 -4.06 5.81
C SER A 300 19.70 -3.36 4.45
N SER A 301 19.59 -4.10 3.36
CA SER A 301 19.41 -3.54 2.02
C SER A 301 18.66 -4.50 1.10
N ALA A 302 17.99 -3.93 0.10
CA ALA A 302 17.33 -4.62 -0.99
C ALA A 302 17.76 -3.98 -2.32
N THR A 303 17.78 -4.75 -3.41
CA THR A 303 18.09 -4.20 -4.74
C THR A 303 16.91 -4.41 -5.67
N TYR A 304 16.37 -3.33 -6.22
CA TYR A 304 15.25 -3.38 -7.16
C TYR A 304 15.66 -2.73 -8.49
N LEU A 305 15.48 -3.44 -9.61
CA LEU A 305 15.86 -2.99 -10.95
C LEU A 305 17.30 -2.42 -11.05
N GLY A 306 18.24 -3.05 -10.33
CA GLY A 306 19.65 -2.63 -10.27
C GLY A 306 19.95 -1.44 -9.36
N THR A 307 18.94 -0.85 -8.71
CA THR A 307 19.11 0.23 -7.73
C THR A 307 19.15 -0.36 -6.31
N PRO A 308 20.21 -0.13 -5.52
CA PRO A 308 20.25 -0.57 -4.12
C PRO A 308 19.48 0.40 -3.22
N PHE A 309 18.71 -0.11 -2.27
CA PHE A 309 17.99 0.66 -1.26
C PHE A 309 18.45 0.21 0.13
N GLN A 310 18.63 1.16 1.03
CA GLN A 310 19.00 0.87 2.42
C GLN A 310 17.75 0.79 3.28
N LEU A 311 17.67 -0.23 4.14
CA LEU A 311 16.59 -0.36 5.12
C LEU A 311 16.63 0.85 6.05
N LYS A 312 15.48 1.51 6.19
CA LYS A 312 15.29 2.67 7.05
C LYS A 312 14.44 2.32 8.27
N TYR A 313 13.30 1.67 8.04
CA TYR A 313 12.36 1.32 9.10
C TYR A 313 11.86 -0.12 8.98
N SER A 314 11.48 -0.69 10.12
CA SER A 314 10.75 -1.94 10.24
C SER A 314 9.76 -1.77 11.39
N TYR A 315 8.48 -2.03 11.14
CA TYR A 315 7.41 -1.69 12.08
C TYR A 315 6.16 -2.54 11.84
N ASP A 316 5.40 -2.77 12.91
CA ASP A 316 4.04 -3.26 12.82
C ASP A 316 3.12 -2.08 12.49
N ALA A 317 2.21 -2.26 11.54
CA ALA A 317 1.27 -1.25 11.08
C ALA A 317 -0.17 -1.69 11.32
N GLU A 318 -1.04 -0.75 11.68
CA GLU A 318 -2.48 -0.96 11.85
C GLU A 318 -3.27 0.13 11.13
N THR A 319 -4.31 -0.26 10.39
CA THR A 319 -5.25 0.69 9.78
C THR A 319 -6.27 1.13 10.83
N ASN A 320 -6.26 2.39 11.24
CA ASN A 320 -7.16 2.89 12.30
C ASN A 320 -8.37 3.67 11.77
N TYR A 321 -8.29 4.23 10.56
CA TYR A 321 -9.41 4.94 9.94
C TYR A 321 -9.41 4.81 8.40
N VAL A 322 -10.60 4.73 7.82
CA VAL A 322 -10.81 4.53 6.37
C VAL A 322 -11.98 5.39 5.87
N CYS A 323 -11.78 6.09 4.75
CA CYS A 323 -12.83 6.86 4.08
C CYS A 323 -12.75 6.69 2.56
N GLY A 324 -13.90 6.66 1.89
CA GLY A 324 -13.97 6.51 0.44
C GLY A 324 -14.08 5.07 -0.04
N GLU A 325 -13.61 4.81 -1.25
CA GLU A 325 -13.77 3.57 -2.00
C GLU A 325 -12.43 2.85 -2.21
N PHE A 326 -12.41 1.54 -1.95
CA PHE A 326 -11.21 0.71 -2.03
C PHE A 326 -11.46 -0.56 -2.84
N TYR A 327 -10.51 -0.91 -3.72
CA TYR A 327 -10.61 -2.09 -4.58
C TYR A 327 -10.30 -3.42 -3.86
N TRP A 328 -9.88 -3.34 -2.60
CA TRP A 328 -9.69 -4.48 -1.70
C TRP A 328 -10.50 -4.27 -0.42
N LEU A 329 -10.72 -5.35 0.33
CA LEU A 329 -11.46 -5.29 1.58
C LEU A 329 -10.59 -4.68 2.68
N VAL A 330 -10.62 -3.36 2.82
CA VAL A 330 -10.00 -2.66 3.96
C VAL A 330 -10.86 -2.85 5.20
N GLN A 331 -10.22 -3.12 6.34
CA GLN A 331 -10.86 -3.19 7.64
C GLN A 331 -10.10 -2.37 8.68
N ARG A 332 -10.83 -1.69 9.58
CA ARG A 332 -10.24 -1.09 10.78
C ARG A 332 -9.63 -2.20 11.65
N GLY A 333 -8.43 -1.98 12.15
CA GLY A 333 -7.66 -2.97 12.91
C GLY A 333 -6.89 -3.96 12.05
N GLN A 334 -6.91 -3.82 10.71
CA GLN A 334 -6.09 -4.64 9.82
C GLN A 334 -4.61 -4.39 10.11
N LYS A 335 -3.85 -5.48 10.33
CA LYS A 335 -2.43 -5.44 10.72
C LYS A 335 -1.54 -5.99 9.63
N THR A 336 -0.40 -5.33 9.44
CA THR A 336 0.68 -5.78 8.56
C THR A 336 2.03 -5.54 9.22
N PHE A 337 3.05 -6.23 8.74
CA PHE A 337 4.43 -5.93 9.07
C PHE A 337 5.09 -5.23 7.88
N ASN A 338 5.62 -4.03 8.10
CA ASN A 338 6.12 -3.16 7.04
C ASN A 338 7.63 -2.95 7.17
N ARG A 339 8.29 -2.79 6.02
CA ARG A 339 9.70 -2.39 5.93
C ARG A 339 9.87 -1.33 4.86
N ASP A 340 10.47 -0.20 5.22
CA ASP A 340 10.76 0.86 4.28
C ASP A 340 12.24 0.95 3.99
N PHE A 341 12.57 1.04 2.71
CA PHE A 341 13.91 1.17 2.19
C PHE A 341 14.02 2.45 1.35
N VAL A 342 15.18 3.10 1.40
CA VAL A 342 15.40 4.40 0.75
C VAL A 342 16.67 4.44 -0.09
N ASN A 343 16.63 5.20 -1.18
CA ASN A 343 17.80 5.63 -1.95
C ASN A 343 17.58 7.07 -2.43
N GLY A 344 18.14 8.03 -1.69
CA GLY A 344 17.88 9.45 -1.94
C GLY A 344 16.38 9.74 -1.81
N LYS A 345 15.77 10.23 -2.90
CA LYS A 345 14.32 10.51 -2.96
C LYS A 345 13.46 9.30 -3.35
N ARG A 346 14.10 8.16 -3.68
CA ARG A 346 13.38 6.94 -4.08
C ARG A 346 13.07 6.10 -2.86
N LEU A 347 11.87 5.53 -2.87
CA LEU A 347 11.33 4.67 -1.83
C LEU A 347 11.09 3.28 -2.41
N LEU A 348 11.30 2.28 -1.55
CA LEU A 348 10.92 0.91 -1.77
C LEU A 348 10.34 0.40 -0.46
N SER A 349 9.07 0.02 -0.45
CA SER A 349 8.36 -0.42 0.74
C SER A 349 7.88 -1.85 0.55
N GLN A 350 8.03 -2.65 1.60
CA GLN A 350 7.44 -3.97 1.72
C GLN A 350 6.29 -3.91 2.71
N GLU A 351 5.14 -4.43 2.34
CA GLU A 351 4.03 -4.70 3.24
C GLU A 351 3.77 -6.21 3.25
N GLN A 352 3.73 -6.80 4.45
CA GLN A 352 3.52 -8.23 4.62
C GLN A 352 2.29 -8.49 5.49
N SER A 353 1.37 -9.30 4.96
CA SER A 353 0.22 -9.87 5.66
C SER A 353 0.44 -11.38 5.91
N GLY A 354 -0.60 -12.07 6.38
CA GLY A 354 -0.57 -13.53 6.51
C GLY A 354 -0.63 -14.30 5.19
N THR A 355 -1.12 -13.66 4.12
CA THR A 355 -1.44 -14.30 2.83
C THR A 355 -0.66 -13.72 1.65
N GLU A 356 -0.07 -12.52 1.82
CA GLU A 356 0.61 -11.81 0.75
C GLU A 356 1.82 -10.99 1.26
N VAL A 357 2.82 -10.84 0.39
CA VAL A 357 3.85 -9.81 0.47
C VAL A 357 3.74 -8.91 -0.76
N VAL A 358 3.43 -7.64 -0.52
CA VAL A 358 3.38 -6.60 -1.55
C VAL A 358 4.65 -5.75 -1.44
N TRP A 359 5.28 -5.52 -2.57
CA TRP A 359 6.33 -4.51 -2.69
C TRP A 359 5.77 -3.32 -3.46
N SER A 360 6.15 -2.12 -3.04
CA SER A 360 5.79 -0.86 -3.68
C SER A 360 7.02 0.00 -3.85
N THR A 361 7.06 0.81 -4.91
CA THR A 361 8.15 1.77 -5.15
C THR A 361 7.60 3.11 -5.59
N GLY A 362 8.35 4.16 -5.33
CA GLY A 362 7.97 5.51 -5.69
C GLY A 362 9.02 6.55 -5.39
N ASP A 363 8.62 7.81 -5.50
CA ASP A 363 9.47 8.97 -5.29
C ASP A 363 8.83 9.93 -4.28
N GLN A 364 9.66 10.57 -3.46
CA GLN A 364 9.26 11.69 -2.63
C GLN A 364 8.84 12.89 -3.49
N LEU A 365 7.80 13.58 -3.03
CA LEU A 365 7.24 14.79 -3.59
C LEU A 365 7.40 15.93 -2.60
N SER A 366 7.54 17.17 -3.09
CA SER A 366 7.45 18.34 -2.21
C SER A 366 6.00 18.67 -1.90
N SER A 367 5.74 19.26 -0.73
CA SER A 367 4.41 19.77 -0.38
C SER A 367 3.87 20.76 -1.41
N ASP A 368 4.74 21.57 -2.03
CA ASP A 368 4.38 22.48 -3.13
C ASP A 368 3.82 21.74 -4.36
N THR A 369 4.40 20.59 -4.69
CA THR A 369 3.94 19.78 -5.83
C THR A 369 2.54 19.25 -5.54
N VAL A 370 2.29 18.77 -4.33
CA VAL A 370 0.99 18.25 -3.91
C VAL A 370 -0.05 19.37 -3.83
N ALA A 371 0.29 20.50 -3.22
CA ALA A 371 -0.61 21.65 -3.11
C ALA A 371 -1.06 22.13 -4.49
N LYS A 372 -0.13 22.30 -5.43
CA LYS A 372 -0.44 22.69 -6.80
C LYS A 372 -1.25 21.62 -7.54
N ALA A 373 -0.91 20.34 -7.36
CA ALA A 373 -1.58 19.25 -8.06
C ALA A 373 -3.09 19.19 -7.75
N PHE A 374 -3.48 19.49 -6.51
CA PHE A 374 -4.86 19.37 -6.04
C PHE A 374 -5.55 20.72 -5.76
N GLY A 375 -4.96 21.86 -6.18
CA GLY A 375 -5.54 23.18 -6.00
C GLY A 375 -5.65 23.62 -4.54
N LEU A 376 -4.68 23.24 -3.71
CA LEU A 376 -4.61 23.48 -2.26
C LEU A 376 -3.55 24.51 -1.87
N GLU A 377 -3.13 25.40 -2.79
CA GLU A 377 -2.08 26.40 -2.53
C GLU A 377 -2.44 27.34 -1.37
N GLY A 378 -3.74 27.64 -1.20
CA GLY A 378 -4.24 28.43 -0.06
C GLY A 378 -4.21 27.70 1.30
N LYS A 379 -3.81 26.43 1.32
CA LYS A 379 -3.68 25.59 2.52
C LYS A 379 -2.26 25.05 2.71
N LYS A 380 -1.25 25.63 2.04
CA LYS A 380 0.11 25.11 1.99
C LYS A 380 0.69 24.75 3.37
N ASP A 381 0.45 25.58 4.38
CA ASP A 381 0.91 25.37 5.77
C ASP A 381 0.42 24.03 6.37
N LEU A 382 -0.73 23.51 5.92
CA LEU A 382 -1.25 22.21 6.37
C LEU A 382 -0.58 21.02 5.65
N LEU A 383 -0.06 21.25 4.44
CA LEU A 383 0.66 20.24 3.66
C LEU A 383 2.15 20.23 3.97
N GLU A 384 2.68 21.30 4.57
CA GLU A 384 4.10 21.40 4.91
C GLU A 384 4.50 20.27 5.85
N ARG A 385 5.54 19.55 5.45
CA ARG A 385 6.22 18.54 6.27
C ARG A 385 7.67 18.96 6.42
N ASP A 386 8.45 18.18 7.12
CA ASP A 386 9.91 18.25 7.03
C ASP A 386 10.32 17.74 5.63
N ASP A 387 9.95 18.52 4.60
CA ASP A 387 10.29 18.28 3.21
C ASP A 387 11.79 18.02 3.11
N VAL A 388 12.19 17.25 2.09
CA VAL A 388 13.57 17.27 1.61
C VAL A 388 13.86 18.68 1.11
N ALA A 389 14.24 19.55 2.04
CA ALA A 389 15.06 20.68 1.73
C ALA A 389 16.20 20.12 0.89
N PRO A 390 16.55 20.70 -0.27
CA PRO A 390 17.89 20.48 -0.77
C PRO A 390 18.81 20.70 0.42
N PHE A 391 19.79 19.83 0.61
CA PHE A 391 20.83 20.00 1.61
C PHE A 391 21.59 21.29 1.28
N ASN A 392 20.98 22.44 1.52
CA ASN A 392 21.66 23.62 1.92
C ASN A 392 22.15 23.22 3.31
N ALA A 393 23.45 23.03 3.43
CA ALA A 393 24.07 23.15 4.73
C ALA A 393 23.63 24.51 5.28
N SER A 394 22.54 24.53 6.05
CA SER A 394 22.31 25.55 7.07
C SER A 394 23.65 25.66 7.79
N PRO A 395 24.20 26.87 7.96
CA PRO A 395 25.53 27.01 8.51
C PRO A 395 25.48 26.29 9.85
N SER A 396 26.20 25.16 9.94
CA SER A 396 26.40 24.42 11.17
C SER A 396 26.62 25.47 12.24
N ILE A 397 25.82 25.47 13.31
CA ILE A 397 26.08 26.35 14.45
C ILE A 397 27.56 26.10 14.77
N SER A 398 28.39 27.11 14.46
CA SER A 398 29.82 26.94 14.49
C SER A 398 30.19 26.44 15.88
N ILE A 399 31.18 25.55 15.98
CA ILE A 399 31.70 25.13 17.28
C ILE A 399 32.03 26.35 18.16
N GLY A 400 32.41 27.48 17.53
CA GLY A 400 32.56 28.78 18.20
C GLY A 400 31.29 29.33 18.86
N THR A 401 30.12 29.23 18.23
CA THR A 401 28.83 29.65 18.81
C THR A 401 28.36 28.73 19.95
N ILE A 402 28.62 27.42 19.85
CA ILE A 402 28.32 26.48 20.95
C ILE A 402 29.26 26.73 22.14
N ILE A 403 30.55 26.91 21.89
CA ILE A 403 31.52 27.26 22.92
C ILE A 403 31.19 28.62 23.55
N ALA A 404 30.80 29.63 22.76
CA ALA A 404 30.39 30.91 23.29
C ALA A 404 29.15 30.80 24.18
N LEU A 405 28.13 30.03 23.79
CA LEU A 405 26.95 29.79 24.63
C LEU A 405 27.28 29.05 25.92
N ILE A 406 28.15 28.03 25.88
CA ILE A 406 28.63 27.32 27.07
C ILE A 406 29.42 28.25 27.99
N VAL A 407 30.29 29.10 27.44
CA VAL A 407 31.06 30.09 28.20
C VAL A 407 30.13 31.14 28.82
N VAL A 408 29.11 31.61 28.09
CA VAL A 408 28.11 32.55 28.61
C VAL A 408 27.29 31.91 29.73
N LEU A 409 26.84 30.65 29.56
CA LEU A 409 26.13 29.90 30.60
C LEU A 409 26.99 29.63 31.84
N LEU A 410 28.29 29.32 31.66
CA LEU A 410 29.24 29.16 32.77
C LEU A 410 29.50 30.49 33.48
N ILE A 411 29.64 31.60 32.75
CA ILE A 411 29.78 32.94 33.35
C ILE A 411 28.49 33.31 34.10
N LEU A 412 27.31 33.04 33.53
CA LEU A 412 26.02 33.27 34.22
C LEU A 412 25.91 32.40 35.48
N SER A 413 26.30 31.14 35.41
CA SER A 413 26.36 30.21 36.55
C SER A 413 27.29 30.72 37.64
N VAL A 414 28.48 31.25 37.28
CA VAL A 414 29.45 31.79 38.23
C VAL A 414 28.99 33.11 38.85
N ILE A 415 28.30 33.96 38.07
CA ILE A 415 27.70 35.21 38.58
C ILE A 415 26.55 34.88 39.53
N LEU A 416 25.67 33.95 39.16
CA LEU A 416 24.55 33.51 40.00
C LEU A 416 25.04 32.79 41.27
N SER A 417 26.13 32.02 41.21
CA SER A 417 26.73 31.38 42.39
C SER A 417 27.50 32.35 43.29
N ARG A 418 27.88 33.53 42.77
CA ARG A 418 28.48 34.63 43.56
C ARG A 418 27.46 35.61 44.14
N CYS A 419 26.19 35.49 43.76
CA CYS A 419 25.07 36.18 44.40
C CYS A 419 24.49 35.41 45.61
N SER A 420 25.10 34.29 46.02
CA SER A 420 24.62 33.46 47.14
C SER A 420 25.70 33.13 48.18
N SER A 421 26.50 34.13 48.58
CA SER A 421 27.33 34.03 49.78
C SER A 421 26.85 35.05 50.82
N CYS A 422 25.88 34.65 51.64
CA CYS A 422 25.61 35.34 52.90
C CYS A 422 26.83 35.16 53.81
N ASP A 423 27.39 36.26 54.33
CA ASP A 423 28.44 36.21 55.36
C ASP A 423 27.78 36.21 56.76
N PRO A 424 27.79 35.07 57.48
CA PRO A 424 27.12 34.95 58.77
C PRO A 424 27.77 35.75 59.90
N ASN A 425 28.92 36.41 59.67
CA ASN A 425 29.57 37.28 60.65
C ASN A 425 29.08 38.74 60.57
N VAL A 426 28.33 39.11 59.53
CA VAL A 426 27.80 40.48 59.32
C VAL A 426 26.34 40.53 58.85
N GLU A 427 25.73 39.42 58.41
CA GLU A 427 24.35 39.37 57.90
C GLU A 427 23.47 38.36 58.66
N ASN A 428 22.21 38.73 58.97
CA ASN A 428 21.26 37.84 59.62
C ASN A 428 20.46 37.04 58.59
N CYS A 429 20.87 35.78 58.35
CA CYS A 429 20.34 34.93 57.29
C CYS A 429 19.21 33.98 57.73
N SER A 430 18.47 34.36 58.77
CA SER A 430 17.20 33.72 59.09
C SER A 430 16.04 34.48 58.43
N SER A 431 15.44 33.88 57.39
CA SER A 431 14.00 33.90 57.04
C SER A 431 13.71 34.17 55.56
N SER A 432 13.34 33.11 54.84
CA SER A 432 12.02 33.03 54.18
C SER A 432 11.84 31.64 53.57
N SER A 433 11.28 30.72 54.37
CA SER A 433 10.63 29.50 53.89
C SER A 433 9.17 29.52 54.35
N SER A 434 8.28 29.55 53.37
CA SER A 434 6.82 29.32 53.43
C SER A 434 6.46 29.11 51.96
N SER A 435 5.88 28.05 51.45
CA SER A 435 5.21 26.82 51.91
C SER A 435 5.16 25.95 50.63
N TYR A 436 5.32 24.63 50.63
CA TYR A 436 4.26 23.63 50.73
C TYR A 436 4.95 22.27 50.99
N ARG A 437 4.40 21.50 51.93
CA ARG A 437 4.84 20.14 52.29
C ARG A 437 3.94 19.08 51.65
N SER A 438 4.49 17.86 51.63
CA SER A 438 3.86 16.52 51.48
C SER A 438 3.94 15.96 50.05
N THR A 439 4.51 14.79 49.75
CA THR A 439 4.72 13.59 50.57
C THR A 439 5.91 12.80 50.03
N GLY A 440 6.71 12.23 50.92
CA GLY A 440 7.86 11.38 50.59
C GLY A 440 7.45 9.95 50.21
N GLY A 441 8.36 9.29 49.48
CA GLY A 441 8.31 7.88 49.13
C GLY A 441 9.61 7.45 48.44
N SER A 442 10.68 7.35 49.23
CA SER A 442 11.94 6.65 48.92
C SER A 442 11.65 5.17 48.62
N TYR A 443 12.34 4.43 47.74
CA TYR A 443 13.71 3.93 47.93
C TYR A 443 14.16 3.17 46.66
N GLY A 444 15.43 3.29 46.29
CA GLY A 444 16.11 2.34 45.40
C GLY A 444 16.83 1.24 46.18
N GLY A 445 16.96 0.06 45.56
CA GLY A 445 18.21 -0.73 45.62
C GLY A 445 18.48 -1.67 46.81
N TYR A 446 18.39 -2.97 46.49
CA TYR A 446 19.41 -4.02 46.65
C TYR A 446 19.52 -4.93 47.91
N SER A 447 19.59 -6.23 47.57
CA SER A 447 20.20 -7.41 48.23
C SER A 447 19.63 -8.02 49.52
N GLY A 448 19.45 -9.35 49.49
CA GLY A 448 19.78 -10.22 50.62
C GLY A 448 18.87 -11.41 50.94
N GLY A 449 19.02 -12.52 50.20
CA GLY A 449 19.16 -13.90 50.71
C GLY A 449 18.10 -14.63 51.56
N GLY A 450 17.85 -15.90 51.21
CA GLY A 450 17.48 -17.02 52.11
C GLY A 450 15.97 -17.33 52.20
N SER A 451 15.45 -18.40 51.60
CA SER A 451 15.52 -19.85 51.95
C SER A 451 14.59 -20.29 53.10
N HIS A 452 13.83 -21.37 52.80
CA HIS A 452 12.96 -22.20 53.66
C HIS A 452 11.62 -21.53 54.04
N LYS A 453 10.46 -22.18 53.92
CA LYS A 453 10.09 -23.59 53.90
C LYS A 453 8.78 -23.78 53.13
#